data_AF-A0A6J6DD42-F1
#
_entry.id   AF-A0A6J6DD42-F1
#
_cell.length_a   1.000
_cell.length_b   1.000
_cell.length_c   1.000
_cell.angle_alpha   90.00
_cell.angle_beta   90.00
_cell.angle_gamma   90.00
#
_symmetry.space_group_name_H-M   'P 1'
#
loop_
_entity.id
_entity.type
_entity.pdbx_description
1 polymer ?
#
loop_
_entity_poly.entity_id
_entity_poly.type
_entity_poly.pdbx_seq_one_letter_code
_entity_poly.pdbx_strand_id
1 'polypeptide(L)' 'MAHMYDLTMSSITGEPVQLGDYRGKVLLVVNVASA' A
#
# COMPACT_ATOMS: atom_id res chain seq x y z
N MET A 1 14.90 -1.76 10.74
CA MET A 1 13.69 -0.93 10.91
C MET A 1 12.88 -1.09 9.64
N ALA A 2 11.62 -1.52 9.70
CA ALA A 2 10.78 -1.66 8.51
C ALA A 2 10.08 -0.32 8.25
N HIS A 3 10.22 0.23 7.04
CA HIS A 3 9.50 1.43 6.63
C HIS A 3 8.34 1.05 5.71
N MET A 4 7.25 1.82 5.73
CA MET A 4 6.09 1.55 4.87
C MET A 4 6.44 1.52 3.37
N TYR A 5 7.51 2.20 2.97
CA TYR A 5 7.94 2.33 1.59
C TYR A 5 8.73 1.12 1.07
N ASP A 6 9.06 0.18 1.96
CA ASP A 6 9.75 -1.06 1.63
C ASP A 6 8.74 -2.20 1.36
N LEU A 7 7.43 -1.91 1.46
CA LEU A 7 6.36 -2.89 1.33
C LEU A 7 5.83 -2.95 -0.11
N THR A 8 5.50 -4.17 -0.53
CA THR A 8 4.77 -4.46 -1.76
C THR A 8 3.45 -5.13 -1.40
N MET A 9 2.35 -4.70 -2.02
CA MET A 9 1.02 -5.28 -1.85
C MET A 9 0.42 -5.65 -3.21
N SER A 10 -0.43 -6.67 -3.25
CA SER A 10 -1.24 -6.94 -4.44
C SER A 10 -2.40 -5.96 -4.53
N SER A 11 -2.59 -5.37 -5.70
CA SER A 11 -3.80 -4.61 -6.04
C SER A 11 -5.01 -5.54 -6.18
N ILE A 12 -6.21 -4.96 -6.26
CA ILE A 12 -7.46 -5.71 -6.41
C ILE A 12 -7.51 -6.55 -7.71
N THR A 13 -6.74 -6.16 -8.74
CA THR A 13 -6.62 -6.91 -10.01
C THR A 13 -5.44 -7.89 -10.02
N GLY A 14 -4.71 -8.03 -8.92
CA GLY A 14 -3.61 -8.98 -8.76
C GLY A 14 -2.21 -8.40 -9.01
N GLU A 15 -2.10 -7.19 -9.54
CA GLU A 15 -0.80 -6.60 -9.86
C GLU A 15 -0.05 -6.12 -8.63
N PRO A 16 1.28 -6.29 -8.57
CA PRO A 16 2.08 -5.81 -7.44
C PRO A 16 2.18 -4.28 -7.44
N VAL A 17 1.96 -3.69 -6.27
CA VAL A 17 2.07 -2.25 -6.01
C VAL A 17 3.15 -2.04 -4.95
N GLN A 18 4.17 -1.25 -5.28
CA GLN A 18 5.21 -0.85 -4.34
C GLN A 18 4.76 0.41 -3.61
N LEU A 19 4.66 0.36 -2.28
CA LEU A 19 4.24 1.53 -1.50
C LEU A 19 5.27 2.67 -1.54
N GLY A 20 6.52 2.38 -1.94
CA GLY A 20 7.56 3.37 -2.20
C GLY A 20 7.19 4.42 -3.25
N ASP A 21 6.29 4.09 -4.19
CA ASP A 21 5.82 5.01 -5.24
C ASP A 21 5.05 6.21 -4.68
N TYR A 22 4.61 6.14 -3.42
CA TYR A 22 3.89 7.19 -2.72
C TYR A 22 4.76 8.04 -1.79
N ARG A 23 6.09 7.90 -1.83
CA ARG A 23 7.01 8.69 -1.00
C ARG A 23 6.79 10.19 -1.19
N GLY A 24 6.80 10.94 -0.08
CA GLY A 24 6.56 12.39 -0.07
C GLY A 24 5.08 12.78 -0.08
N LYS A 25 4.15 11.81 -0.06
CA LYS A 25 2.72 12.03 0.10
C LYS A 25 2.27 11.60 1.50
N VAL A 26 1.25 12.28 2.03
CA VAL A 26 0.53 11.81 3.23
C VAL A 26 -0.40 10.67 2.82
N LEU A 27 -0.43 9.58 3.58
CA LEU A 27 -1.18 8.37 3.26
C LEU A 27 -2.13 7.98 4.39
N LEU A 28 -3.35 7.60 4.02
CA LEU A 28 -4.36 7.03 4.93
C LEU A 28 -4.55 5.55 4.58
N VAL A 29 -4.33 4.66 5.55
CA VAL A 29 -4.55 3.23 5.40
C VAL A 29 -5.88 2.86 6.03
N VAL A 30 -6.76 2.22 5.27
CA VAL A 30 -8.09 1.81 5.72
C VAL A 30 -8.26 0.31 5.46
N ASN A 31 -8.56 -0.46 6.50
CA ASN A 31 -9.04 -1.83 6.29
C ASN A 31 -10.52 -1.78 5.94
N VAL A 32 -10.94 -2.51 4.91
CA VAL A 32 -12.33 -2.55 4.44
C VAL A 32 -12.86 -3.99 4.46
N ALA A 33 -14.17 -4.14 4.56
CA ALA A 33 -14.89 -5.40 4.41
C ALA A 33 -16.27 -5.12 3.80
N SER A 34 -16.78 -6.04 2.99
CA SER A 34 -18.14 -5.99 2.45
C SER A 34 -19.13 -6.69 3.39
N ALA A 35 -20.41 -6.34 3.29
CA ALA A 35 -21.51 -7.03 3.97
C ALA A 35 -21.82 -8.38 3.33
#